data_AF-A0AAV0JYP2-F1
#
_entry.id   AF-A0AAV0JYP2-F1
#
_cell.length_a   1.000
_cell.length_b   1.000
_cell.length_c   1.000
_cell.angle_alpha   90.00
_cell.angle_beta   90.00
_cell.angle_gamma   90.00
#
_symmetry.space_group_name_H-M   'P 1'
#
loop_
_entity.id
_entity.type
_entity.pdbx_description
1 polymer ?
#
loop_
_entity_poly.entity_id
_entity_poly.type
_entity_poly.pdbx_seq_one_letter_code
_entity_poly.pdbx_strand_id
1 'polypeptide(L)' 'MCPGKEYARLEILVFMHHLVKRFRFEKLIPDEKIVVDPMPIPAKGLPVRLFPHKG' A
#
# COMPACT_ATOMS: atom_id res chain seq x y z
N MET A 1 7.94 23.00 -0.90
CA MET A 1 8.39 21.91 -0.02
C MET A 1 7.25 21.53 0.92
N CYS A 2 7.01 20.25 1.19
CA CYS A 2 5.99 19.81 2.14
C CYS A 2 6.59 19.68 3.55
N PRO A 3 6.09 20.40 4.57
CA PRO A 3 6.58 20.28 5.94
C PRO A 3 6.43 18.87 6.53
N GLY A 4 5.41 18.13 6.09
CA GLY A 4 5.13 16.78 6.57
C GLY A 4 5.97 15.67 5.91
N LYS A 5 6.92 15.99 5.03
CA LYS A 5 7.64 14.99 4.22
C LYS A 5 8.34 13.92 5.07
N GLU A 6 9.07 14.33 6.10
CA GLU A 6 9.84 13.39 6.93
C GLU A 6 8.92 12.57 7.85
N TYR A 7 7.84 13.18 8.35
CA TYR A 7 6.84 12.47 9.14
C TYR A 7 6.07 11.43 8.32
N ALA A 8 5.62 11.78 7.11
CA ALA A 8 4.97 10.85 6.19
C ALA A 8 5.90 9.68 5.82
N ARG A 9 7.20 9.94 5.63
CA ARG A 9 8.20 8.89 5.38
C ARG A 9 8.31 7.91 6.56
N LEU A 10 8.30 8.42 7.79
CA LEU A 10 8.32 7.58 8.99
C LEU A 10 7.05 6.73 9.10
N GLU A 11 5.86 7.32 8.92
CA GLU A 11 4.59 6.60 8.98
C GLU A 11 4.51 5.48 7.94
N ILE A 12 4.87 5.77 6.69
CA ILE A 12 4.91 4.78 5.61
C ILE A 12 5.89 3.65 5.97
N LEU A 13 7.07 3.96 6.51
CA LEU A 13 8.06 2.95 6.86
C LEU A 13 7.57 2.03 7.99
N VAL A 14 6.98 2.60 9.04
CA VAL A 14 6.42 1.82 10.16
C VAL A 14 5.26 0.94 9.68
N PHE A 15 4.36 1.50 8.85
CA PHE A 15 3.27 0.75 8.24
C PHE A 15 3.81 -0.43 7.41
N MET A 16 4.77 -0.17 6.52
CA MET A 16 5.36 -1.21 5.67
C MET A 16 6.06 -2.28 6.49
N HIS A 17 6.81 -1.91 7.53
CA HIS A 17 7.48 -2.86 8.43
C HIS A 17 6.46 -3.81 9.08
N HIS A 18 5.37 -3.29 9.66
CA HIS A 18 4.33 -4.12 10.25
C HIS A 18 3.60 -4.97 9.21
N LEU A 19 3.26 -4.39 8.06
CA LEU A 19 2.56 -5.08 6.98
C LEU A 19 3.35 -6.31 6.50
N VAL A 20 4.63 -6.14 6.13
CA VAL A 20 5.44 -7.24 5.57
C VAL A 20 5.89 -8.25 6.62
N LYS A 21 6.10 -7.81 7.87
CA LYS A 21 6.53 -8.71 8.97
C LYS A 21 5.39 -9.54 9.55
N ARG A 22 4.14 -9.08 9.43
CA ARG A 22 2.98 -9.78 9.99
C ARG A 22 2.08 -10.42 8.94
N PHE A 23 2.15 -9.97 7.69
CA PHE A 23 1.28 -10.46 6.64
C PHE A 23 2.03 -10.76 5.34
N ARG A 24 1.58 -11.81 4.65
CA ARG A 24 1.67 -11.90 3.18
C ARG A 24 0.42 -11.26 2.61
N PHE A 25 0.53 -10.63 1.44
CA PHE A 25 -0.63 -10.08 0.77
C PHE A 25 -0.59 -10.36 -0.73
N GLU A 26 -1.77 -10.43 -1.33
CA GLU A 26 -1.95 -10.57 -2.78
C GLU A 26 -2.96 -9.54 -3.28
N LYS A 27 -2.78 -9.10 -4.53
CA LYS A 27 -3.77 -8.28 -5.22
C LYS A 27 -4.97 -9.17 -5.55
N LEU A 28 -6.17 -8.71 -5.24
CA LEU A 28 -7.40 -9.38 -5.68
C LEU A 28 -7.64 -9.21 -7.18
N ILE A 29 -7.01 -8.19 -7.79
CA ILE A 29 -7.12 -7.88 -9.21
C ILE A 29 -5.69 -7.76 -9.78
N PRO A 30 -5.14 -8.83 -10.38
CA PRO A 30 -3.75 -8.83 -10.84
C PRO A 30 -3.42 -7.73 -11.86
N ASP A 31 -4.32 -7.50 -12.81
CA ASP A 31 -4.14 -6.57 -13.94
C ASP A 31 -5.07 -5.35 -13.82
N GLU A 32 -5.24 -4.85 -12.61
CA GLU A 32 -6.01 -3.64 -12.37
C GLU A 32 -5.43 -2.46 -13.16
N LYS A 33 -6.27 -1.77 -13.93
CA LYS A 33 -5.86 -0.59 -14.69
C LYS A 33 -5.52 0.54 -13.74
N ILE A 34 -4.45 1.28 -14.05
CA ILE A 34 -4.16 2.57 -13.44
C ILE A 34 -4.88 3.65 -14.25
N VAL A 35 -5.67 4.48 -13.59
CA VAL A 35 -6.32 5.67 -14.17
C VAL A 35 -5.56 6.90 -13.69
N VAL A 36 -5.38 7.88 -14.55
CA VAL A 36 -4.69 9.13 -14.22
C VAL A 36 -5.69 10.27 -14.30
N ASP A 37 -6.15 10.76 -13.14
CA ASP A 37 -6.91 12.02 -13.08
C ASP A 37 -7.02 12.57 -11.64
N PRO A 38 -6.25 13.61 -11.25
CA PRO A 38 -5.05 14.17 -11.90
C PRO A 38 -3.79 13.31 -11.68
N MET A 39 -3.85 12.33 -10.77
CA MET A 39 -2.72 11.47 -10.35
C MET A 39 -3.02 10.00 -10.65
N PRO A 40 -2.00 9.15 -10.84
CA PRO A 40 -2.19 7.72 -11.08
C PRO A 40 -2.78 7.04 -9.83
N ILE A 41 -3.95 6.45 -9.99
CA ILE A 41 -4.61 5.62 -8.98
C ILE A 41 -5.10 4.30 -9.57
N PRO A 42 -5.10 3.21 -8.79
CA PRO A 42 -5.77 1.96 -9.17
C PRO A 42 -7.27 2.19 -9.39
N ALA A 43 -7.82 1.75 -10.53
CA ALA A 43 -9.20 2.02 -10.93
C ALA A 43 -10.27 1.55 -9.94
N LYS A 44 -9.92 0.59 -9.07
CA LYS A 44 -10.77 -0.04 -8.05
C LYS A 44 -10.14 0.04 -6.65
N GLY A 45 -9.14 0.91 -6.46
CA GLY A 45 -8.55 1.20 -5.14
C GLY A 45 -7.58 0.14 -4.59
N LEU A 46 -7.05 -0.75 -5.43
CA LEU A 46 -6.09 -1.81 -5.05
C LEU A 46 -6.60 -2.71 -3.90
N PRO A 47 -7.71 -3.43 -4.10
CA PRO A 47 -8.19 -4.37 -3.10
C PRO A 47 -7.16 -5.50 -2.90
N VAL A 48 -6.72 -5.69 -1.66
CA VAL A 48 -5.73 -6.72 -1.28
C VAL A 48 -6.33 -7.71 -0.29
N ARG A 49 -5.84 -8.95 -0.35
CA ARG A 49 -6.12 -9.97 0.67
C ARG A 49 -4.88 -10.15 1.54
N LEU A 50 -5.06 -10.05 2.86
CA LEU A 50 -3.99 -10.25 3.83
C LEU A 50 -4.06 -11.67 4.39
N PHE A 51 -2.89 -12.32 4.48
CA PHE A 51 -2.69 -13.60 5.13
C PHE A 51 -1.69 -13.42 6.26
N PRO A 52 -2.08 -13.64 7.53
CA PRO A 52 -1.15 -13.57 8.64
C PRO A 52 0.01 -14.55 8.45
N HIS A 53 1.24 -14.12 8.74
CA HIS A 53 2.34 -15.06 8.91
C HIS A 53 2.06 -15.94 10.13
N LYS A 54 2.40 -17.22 10.05
CA LYS A 54 2.41 -18.08 11.24
C LYS A 54 3.51 -17.57 12.16
N GLY A 55 3.13 -17.24 13.39
CA GLY A 55 4.04 -16.77 14.44
C GLY A 55 5.03 -17.83 14.89
#